data_AF-A0A966QJY5-F1
#
_entry.id   AF-A0A966QJY5-F1
#
_cell.length_a   1.000
_cell.length_b   1.000
_cell.length_c   1.000
_cell.angle_alpha   90.00
_cell.angle_beta   90.00
_cell.angle_gamma   90.00
#
_symmetry.space_group_name_H-M   'P 1'
#
loop_
_entity.id
_entity.type
_entity.pdbx_description
1 polymer ?
#
loop_
_entity_poly.entity_id
_entity_poly.type
_entity_poly.pdbx_seq_one_letter_code
_entity_poly.pdbx_strand_id
1 'polypeptide(L)'
;MTNGLSLSESESKTLLSSHGVPFGVESVVRTPDEASLWAKNHRGPFVVKANGAKLTHKSERGLVRLGLAGEQEVLGAAQAI
;
A
#
# COMPACT_ATOMS: atom_id res chain seq x y z
N MET A 1 1.06 23.46 -20.77
CA MET A 1 2.00 23.08 -19.69
C MET A 1 1.44 21.83 -19.03
N THR A 2 1.98 20.64 -19.30
CA THR A 2 1.63 19.44 -18.52
C THR A 2 2.38 19.56 -17.20
N ASN A 3 1.72 20.08 -16.17
CA ASN A 3 2.23 20.01 -14.81
C ASN A 3 2.38 18.51 -14.50
N GLY A 4 3.60 17.99 -14.45
CA GLY A 4 3.86 16.55 -14.32
C GLY A 4 3.33 16.03 -12.98
N LEU A 5 2.08 15.59 -12.96
CA LEU A 5 1.47 14.97 -11.80
C LEU A 5 2.04 13.55 -11.69
N SER A 6 2.87 13.30 -10.68
CA SER A 6 3.24 11.94 -10.31
C SER A 6 1.97 11.17 -9.95
N LEU A 7 1.81 9.97 -10.50
CA LEU A 7 0.74 9.06 -10.10
C LEU A 7 1.01 8.52 -8.69
N SER A 8 -0.05 8.20 -7.95
CA SER A 8 0.05 7.32 -6.80
C SER A 8 0.49 5.91 -7.24
N GLU A 9 0.86 5.08 -6.28
CA GLU A 9 1.28 3.71 -6.59
C GLU A 9 0.11 2.89 -7.13
N SER A 10 -1.09 3.04 -6.55
CA SER A 10 -2.30 2.37 -7.05
C SER A 10 -2.67 2.80 -8.46
N GLU A 11 -2.55 4.09 -8.79
CA GLU A 11 -2.80 4.59 -10.15
C GLU A 11 -1.74 4.07 -11.13
N SER A 12 -0.47 4.07 -10.72
CA SER A 12 0.63 3.54 -11.52
C SER A 12 0.42 2.06 -11.84
N LYS A 13 0.02 1.26 -10.85
CA LYS A 13 -0.24 -0.16 -11.03
C LYS A 13 -1.48 -0.43 -11.86
N THR A 14 -2.53 0.36 -11.70
CA THR A 14 -3.73 0.27 -12.58
C THR A 14 -3.34 0.51 -14.03
N LEU A 15 -2.55 1.56 -14.30
CA LEU A 15 -2.04 1.86 -15.65
C LEU A 15 -1.15 0.74 -16.20
N LEU A 16 -0.22 0.22 -15.42
CA LEU A 16 0.68 -0.85 -15.88
C LEU A 16 -0.05 -2.19 -16.07
N SER A 17 -1.05 -2.47 -15.24
CA SER A 17 -1.88 -3.68 -15.37
C SER A 17 -2.67 -3.69 -16.67
N SER A 18 -3.16 -2.53 -17.14
CA SER A 18 -3.83 -2.43 -18.45
C SER A 18 -2.89 -2.71 -19.63
N HIS A 19 -1.58 -2.68 -19.39
CA HIS A 19 -0.54 -3.06 -20.36
C HIS A 19 0.00 -4.48 -20.12
N GLY A 20 -0.67 -5.28 -19.27
CA GLY A 20 -0.32 -6.69 -19.04
C GLY A 20 0.81 -6.92 -18.03
N VAL A 21 1.24 -5.90 -17.28
CA VAL A 21 2.23 -6.08 -16.21
C VAL A 21 1.57 -6.77 -15.00
N PRO A 22 2.08 -7.92 -14.53
CA PRO A 22 1.51 -8.61 -13.38
C PRO A 22 1.93 -7.96 -12.05
N PHE A 23 1.05 -7.99 -11.06
CA PHE A 23 1.31 -7.55 -9.70
C PHE A 23 0.86 -8.60 -8.68
N GLY A 24 1.45 -8.57 -7.49
CA GLY A 24 1.03 -9.39 -6.36
C GLY A 24 -0.34 -8.98 -5.81
N VAL A 25 -0.96 -9.87 -5.04
CA VAL A 25 -2.25 -9.63 -4.38
C VAL A 25 -2.10 -8.50 -3.36
N GLU A 26 -2.87 -7.44 -3.52
CA GLU A 26 -2.89 -6.29 -2.61
C GLU A 26 -4.27 -5.62 -2.60
N SER A 27 -4.49 -4.74 -1.64
CA SER A 27 -5.68 -3.88 -1.58
C SER A 27 -5.31 -2.46 -1.18
N VAL A 28 -6.03 -1.49 -1.73
CA VAL A 28 -6.00 -0.09 -1.27
C VAL A 28 -7.12 0.09 -0.26
N VAL A 29 -6.75 0.50 0.94
CA VAL A 29 -7.66 0.72 2.07
C VAL A 29 -7.56 2.16 2.56
N ARG A 30 -8.61 2.65 3.21
CA ARG A 30 -8.73 4.02 3.73
C ARG A 30 -8.56 4.13 5.23
N THR A 31 -8.67 3.02 5.95
CA THR A 31 -8.57 3.00 7.42
C THR A 31 -7.67 1.86 7.91
N PRO A 32 -7.07 2.00 9.11
CA PRO A 32 -6.34 0.90 9.73
C PRO A 32 -7.19 -0.36 9.96
N ASP A 33 -8.47 -0.20 10.29
CA ASP A 33 -9.40 -1.32 10.49
C ASP A 33 -9.67 -2.09 9.19
N GLU A 34 -9.79 -1.39 8.05
CA GLU A 34 -9.88 -2.03 6.74
C GLU A 34 -8.60 -2.82 6.40
N ALA A 35 -7.42 -2.28 6.74
CA ALA A 35 -6.14 -2.98 6.56
C ALA A 35 -6.10 -4.27 7.39
N SER A 36 -6.48 -4.18 8.65
CA SER A 36 -6.55 -5.31 9.59
C SER A 36 -7.53 -6.38 9.10
N LEU A 37 -8.73 -5.98 8.69
CA LEU A 37 -9.74 -6.89 8.14
C LEU A 37 -9.27 -7.56 6.85
N TRP A 38 -8.53 -6.85 6.00
CA TRP A 38 -7.93 -7.45 4.81
C TRP A 38 -6.91 -8.53 5.21
N ALA A 39 -6.00 -8.23 6.13
CA ALA A 39 -5.01 -9.18 6.63
C ALA A 39 -5.64 -10.42 7.29
N LYS A 40 -6.73 -10.24 8.04
CA LYS A 40 -7.51 -11.35 8.64
C LYS A 40 -7.97 -12.39 7.62
N ASN A 41 -8.33 -11.93 6.42
CA ASN A 41 -8.89 -12.78 5.37
C ASN A 41 -7.83 -13.33 4.38
N HIS A 42 -6.56 -13.00 4.58
CA HIS A 42 -5.46 -13.38 3.70
C HIS A 42 -4.34 -14.06 4.50
N ARG A 43 -3.35 -14.62 3.79
CA ARG A 43 -2.18 -15.26 4.40
C ARG A 43 -0.91 -14.62 3.88
N GLY A 44 0.08 -14.45 4.75
CA GLY A 44 1.44 -14.09 4.38
C GLY A 44 2.24 -13.63 5.58
N PRO A 45 3.48 -13.17 5.38
CA PRO A 45 3.88 -11.87 5.89
C PRO A 45 3.26 -10.76 5.03
N PHE A 46 2.78 -9.70 5.67
CA PHE A 46 2.14 -8.56 5.03
C PHE A 46 3.08 -7.35 4.93
N VAL A 47 2.71 -6.43 4.05
CA VAL A 47 3.34 -5.12 3.87
C VAL A 47 2.27 -4.03 3.94
N VAL A 48 2.51 -2.99 4.73
CA VAL A 48 1.70 -1.77 4.73
C VAL A 48 2.55 -0.62 4.20
N LYS A 49 2.00 0.16 3.27
CA LYS A 49 2.66 1.33 2.67
C LYS A 49 1.66 2.46 2.48
N ALA A 50 2.03 3.69 2.82
CA ALA A 50 1.20 4.86 2.52
C ALA A 50 1.03 5.00 0.99
N ASN A 51 -0.16 5.38 0.52
CA ASN A 51 -0.42 5.54 -0.91
C ASN A 51 -0.90 6.96 -1.23
N GLY A 52 -0.20 7.63 -2.15
CA GLY A 52 -0.58 8.97 -2.61
C GLY A 52 0.41 9.54 -3.61
N ALA A 53 -0.09 10.32 -4.56
CA ALA A 53 0.68 10.96 -5.64
C ALA A 53 1.86 11.83 -5.15
N LYS A 54 1.71 12.44 -3.96
CA LYS A 54 2.74 13.29 -3.33
C LYS A 54 3.59 12.55 -2.29
N LEU A 55 3.34 11.25 -2.08
CA LEU A 55 4.03 10.43 -1.10
C LEU A 55 5.17 9.67 -1.77
N THR A 56 6.15 10.42 -2.28
CA THR A 56 7.44 9.88 -2.73
C THR A 56 8.34 9.61 -1.53
N HIS A 57 9.41 8.83 -1.73
CA HIS A 57 10.40 8.51 -0.67
C HIS A 57 9.79 7.86 0.58
N LYS A 58 8.81 6.96 0.37
CA LYS A 58 8.03 6.31 1.45
C LYS A 58 8.92 5.61 2.46
N SER A 59 9.96 4.91 2.00
CA SER A 59 10.90 4.18 2.85
C SER A 59 11.70 5.13 3.74
N GLU A 60 12.32 6.18 3.17
CA GLU A 60 13.09 7.15 3.97
C GLU A 60 12.22 7.90 4.99
N ARG A 61 10.93 8.03 4.68
CA ARG A 61 9.95 8.69 5.56
C ARG A 61 9.29 7.75 6.56
N GLY A 62 9.69 6.49 6.62
CA GLY A 62 9.08 5.50 7.51
C GLY A 62 7.59 5.27 7.22
N LEU A 63 7.18 5.37 5.95
CA LEU A 63 5.80 5.12 5.49
C LEU A 63 5.62 3.72 4.88
N VAL A 64 6.59 2.83 5.12
CA VAL A 64 6.55 1.41 4.75
C VAL A 64 6.83 0.57 5.99
N ARG A 65 6.04 -0.48 6.19
CA ARG A 65 6.23 -1.51 7.22
C ARG A 65 6.19 -2.87 6.54
N LEU A 66 7.19 -3.71 6.79
CA LEU A 66 7.40 -4.99 6.14
C LEU A 66 7.32 -6.13 7.15
N GLY A 67 7.08 -7.35 6.68
CA GLY A 67 7.23 -8.56 7.50
C GLY A 67 6.15 -8.73 8.57
N LEU A 68 4.98 -8.12 8.39
CA LEU A 68 3.91 -8.10 9.40
C LEU A 68 3.20 -9.45 9.43
N ALA A 69 3.12 -10.10 10.59
CA ALA A 69 2.70 -11.49 10.71
C ALA A 69 1.18 -11.73 10.72
N GLY A 70 0.36 -10.69 10.85
CA GLY A 70 -1.09 -10.85 10.99
C GLY A 70 -1.87 -9.55 11.17
N GLU A 71 -3.18 -9.69 11.41
CA GLU A 71 -4.13 -8.59 11.51
C GLU A 71 -3.73 -7.53 12.56
N GLN A 72 -3.21 -7.93 13.73
CA GLN A 72 -2.81 -7.01 14.80
C GLN A 72 -1.58 -6.17 14.41
N GLU A 73 -0.58 -6.81 13.80
CA GLU A 73 0.63 -6.09 13.35
C GLU A 73 0.32 -5.17 12.16
N VAL A 74 -0.60 -5.58 11.28
CA VAL A 74 -1.09 -4.74 10.18
C VAL A 74 -1.88 -3.54 10.71
N LEU A 75 -2.74 -3.74 11.72
CA LEU A 75 -3.46 -2.64 12.37
C LEU A 75 -2.49 -1.62 12.99
N GLY A 76 -1.54 -2.10 13.80
CA GLY A 76 -0.54 -1.24 14.44
C GLY A 76 0.34 -0.52 13.43
N ALA A 77 0.76 -1.21 12.36
CA ALA A 77 1.50 -0.60 11.27
C ALA A 77 0.69 0.50 10.57
N ALA A 78 -0.58 0.25 10.24
CA ALA A 78 -1.43 1.22 9.55
C ALA A 78 -1.81 2.44 10.42
N GLN A 79 -1.85 2.30 11.74
CA GLN A 79 -2.02 3.43 12.67
C GLN A 79 -0.77 4.31 12.79
N ALA A 80 0.40 3.75 12.50
CA ALA A 80 1.70 4.39 12.69
C ALA A 80 2.29 5.01 11.40
N ILE A 81 1.49 5.09 10.33
CA ILE A 81 1.86 5.62 9.01
C ILE A 81 0.85 6.70 8.61
#